data_AF-A0A015KFS9-F1
#
_entry.id   AF-A0A015KFS9-F1
#
_cell.length_a   1.000
_cell.length_b   1.000
_cell.length_c   1.000
_cell.angle_alpha   90.00
_cell.angle_beta   90.00
_cell.angle_gamma   90.00
#
_symmetry.space_group_name_H-M   'P 1'
#
loop_
_entity.id
_entity.type
_entity.pdbx_description
1 polymer ?
#
loop_
_entity_poly.entity_id
_entity_poly.type
_entity_poly.pdbx_seq_one_letter_code
_entity_poly.pdbx_strand_id
1 'polypeptide(L)'
;MTMIQLLLLRKSQSEIEDYYENRELPESKIASIDRALIRAFVCCRIPFSVIDSPFFRELLYQLRPNYDPPSRKKLSENLLNQEISRVNIAVKKELELSENLTLEKISAEKFSAVVTDNAANVRLARELVTQEYPKILNLRCIAHFINVITKSILDHSIATKILAACNTIAKFFKTSHIGHNLLSECAKNLEIKGGGLKCFIKTRWTSMYEATYSIVRMKRALEEVMTKHPEKITNAVVKKILKKQLFYDQVNTLAKLLRPIKNAILMLEGDQANLADAFI
;
A
#
# COMPACT_ATOMS: atom_id res chain seq x y z
N MET A 1 -83.50 -29.39 25.61
CA MET A 1 -82.47 -28.51 25.00
C MET A 1 -81.29 -28.48 25.94
N THR A 2 -80.32 -29.32 25.64
CA THR A 2 -79.27 -29.81 26.55
C THR A 2 -78.20 -28.75 26.81
N MET A 3 -77.60 -28.84 28.00
CA MET A 3 -76.38 -28.17 28.50
C MET A 3 -75.12 -28.39 27.64
N ILE A 4 -75.29 -28.79 26.38
CA ILE A 4 -74.25 -29.16 25.41
C ILE A 4 -73.90 -27.98 24.49
N GLN A 5 -74.76 -26.95 24.39
CA GLN A 5 -74.51 -25.78 23.54
C GLN A 5 -73.69 -24.66 24.19
N LEU A 6 -73.36 -24.76 25.48
CA LEU A 6 -72.49 -23.80 26.19
C LEU A 6 -71.01 -24.22 26.24
N LEU A 7 -70.66 -25.37 25.65
CA LEU A 7 -69.29 -25.91 25.66
C LEU A 7 -68.45 -25.55 24.42
N LEU A 8 -68.94 -24.70 23.51
CA LEU A 8 -68.31 -24.53 22.18
C LEU A 8 -67.59 -23.22 21.89
N LEU A 9 -67.31 -22.36 22.86
CA LEU A 9 -66.43 -21.20 22.62
C LEU A 9 -65.53 -20.86 23.83
N ARG A 10 -64.83 -21.86 24.40
CA ARG A 10 -63.51 -21.54 24.98
C ARG A 10 -62.53 -21.53 23.81
N LYS A 11 -62.26 -20.34 23.26
CA LYS A 11 -61.03 -20.13 22.50
C LYS A 11 -59.89 -20.57 23.42
N SER A 12 -59.22 -21.67 23.08
CA SER A 12 -57.97 -22.03 23.74
C SER A 12 -57.06 -20.82 23.65
N GLN A 13 -56.62 -20.31 24.79
CA GLN A 13 -55.61 -19.28 24.82
C GLN A 13 -54.34 -19.93 24.26
N SER A 14 -53.88 -19.46 23.10
CA SER A 14 -52.63 -19.93 22.48
C SER A 14 -51.51 -19.77 23.49
N GLU A 15 -50.68 -20.79 23.63
CA GLU A 15 -49.53 -20.72 24.52
C GLU A 15 -48.57 -19.64 24.01
N ILE A 16 -47.76 -19.06 24.89
CA ILE A 16 -46.77 -18.05 24.48
C ILE A 16 -45.80 -18.65 23.44
N GLU A 17 -45.56 -19.96 23.53
CA GLU A 17 -44.80 -20.75 22.56
C GLU A 17 -45.47 -20.75 21.18
N ASP A 18 -46.79 -20.98 21.09
CA ASP A 18 -47.53 -20.88 19.82
C ASP A 18 -47.36 -19.50 19.15
N TYR A 19 -47.36 -18.42 19.93
CA TYR A 19 -47.13 -17.07 19.40
C TYR A 19 -45.69 -16.87 18.93
N TYR A 20 -44.72 -17.48 19.62
CA TYR A 20 -43.30 -17.39 19.29
C TYR A 20 -42.94 -18.22 18.04
N GLU A 21 -43.55 -19.40 17.91
CA GLU A 21 -43.31 -20.39 16.86
C GLU A 21 -44.02 -20.06 15.55
N ASN A 22 -45.16 -19.37 15.57
CA ASN A 22 -45.92 -19.07 14.35
C ASN A 22 -45.65 -17.68 13.75
N ARG A 23 -44.78 -16.88 14.39
CA ARG A 23 -44.47 -15.52 13.93
C ARG A 23 -43.29 -15.49 12.95
N GLU A 24 -43.51 -14.93 11.76
CA GLU A 24 -42.44 -14.62 10.82
C GLU A 24 -41.35 -13.75 11.47
N LEU A 25 -40.09 -14.07 11.15
CA LEU A 25 -38.96 -13.33 11.67
C LEU A 25 -38.75 -12.03 10.87
N PRO A 26 -38.68 -10.86 11.53
CA PRO A 26 -38.29 -9.63 10.86
C PRO A 26 -36.89 -9.76 10.25
N GLU A 27 -36.67 -9.19 9.06
CA GLU A 27 -35.38 -9.24 8.37
C GLU A 27 -34.20 -8.77 9.24
N SER A 28 -34.42 -7.76 10.09
CA SER A 28 -33.41 -7.26 11.03
C SER A 28 -33.00 -8.31 12.07
N LYS A 29 -33.94 -9.17 12.50
CA LYS A 29 -33.66 -10.26 13.43
C LYS A 29 -32.93 -11.40 12.72
N ILE A 30 -33.32 -11.73 11.48
CA ILE A 30 -32.60 -12.70 10.63
C ILE A 30 -31.15 -12.25 10.44
N ALA A 31 -30.92 -10.99 10.07
CA ALA A 31 -29.57 -10.43 9.89
C ALA A 31 -28.74 -10.47 11.19
N SER A 32 -29.38 -10.30 12.36
CA SER A 32 -28.74 -10.42 13.67
C SER A 32 -28.33 -11.87 13.97
N ILE A 33 -29.19 -12.84 13.66
CA ILE A 33 -28.90 -14.28 13.80
C ILE A 33 -27.78 -14.68 12.83
N ASP A 34 -27.90 -14.36 11.54
CA ASP A 34 -26.88 -14.62 10.50
C ASP A 34 -25.51 -14.09 10.94
N ARG A 35 -25.47 -12.88 11.53
CA ARG A 35 -24.25 -12.27 12.04
C ARG A 35 -23.67 -13.02 13.24
N ALA A 36 -24.51 -13.41 14.21
CA ALA A 36 -24.06 -14.18 15.37
C ALA A 36 -23.50 -15.54 14.92
N LEU A 37 -24.16 -16.17 13.95
CA LEU A 37 -23.79 -17.46 13.38
C LEU A 37 -22.43 -17.41 12.68
N ILE A 38 -22.22 -16.48 11.74
CA ILE A 38 -20.91 -16.38 11.06
C ILE A 38 -19.77 -16.08 12.04
N ARG A 39 -20.00 -15.24 13.05
CA ARG A 39 -19.00 -14.96 14.10
C ARG A 39 -18.67 -16.21 14.90
N ALA A 40 -19.67 -17.00 15.30
CA ALA A 40 -19.44 -18.26 16.01
C ALA A 40 -18.60 -19.23 15.16
N PHE A 41 -18.92 -19.39 13.88
CA PHE A 41 -18.17 -20.27 12.99
C PHE A 41 -16.69 -19.82 12.85
N VAL A 42 -16.45 -18.54 12.62
CA VAL A 42 -15.09 -18.01 12.43
C VAL A 42 -14.29 -18.03 13.73
N CYS A 43 -14.83 -17.48 14.82
CA CYS A 43 -14.10 -17.36 16.09
C CYS A 43 -13.80 -18.72 16.73
N CYS A 44 -14.71 -19.69 16.57
CA CYS A 44 -14.53 -21.04 17.09
C CYS A 44 -13.89 -22.02 16.08
N ARG A 45 -13.47 -21.54 14.90
CA ARG A 45 -12.87 -22.34 13.82
C ARG A 45 -13.72 -23.55 13.40
N ILE A 46 -15.04 -23.37 13.38
CA ILE A 46 -15.98 -24.42 12.96
C ILE A 46 -15.93 -24.51 11.42
N PRO A 47 -15.72 -25.70 10.83
CA PRO A 47 -15.79 -25.86 9.39
C PRO A 47 -17.14 -25.40 8.84
N PHE A 48 -17.14 -24.59 7.77
CA PHE A 48 -18.40 -24.09 7.19
C PHE A 48 -19.31 -25.20 6.66
N SER A 49 -18.82 -26.42 6.43
CA SER A 49 -19.66 -27.58 6.09
C SER A 49 -20.66 -27.94 7.18
N VAL A 50 -20.39 -27.58 8.45
CA VAL A 50 -21.26 -27.89 9.59
C VAL A 50 -22.65 -27.24 9.44
N ILE A 51 -22.77 -26.10 8.75
CA ILE A 51 -24.07 -25.42 8.59
C ILE A 51 -25.10 -26.21 7.76
N ASP A 52 -24.61 -27.05 6.85
CA ASP A 52 -25.44 -27.92 6.02
C ASP A 52 -25.67 -29.30 6.67
N SER A 53 -25.10 -29.54 7.86
CA SER A 53 -25.35 -30.78 8.61
C SER A 53 -26.81 -30.85 9.06
N PRO A 54 -27.52 -31.97 8.83
CA PRO A 54 -28.91 -32.12 9.25
C PRO A 54 -29.06 -31.98 10.77
N PHE A 55 -28.10 -32.49 11.56
CA PHE A 55 -28.12 -32.38 13.02
C PHE A 55 -27.92 -30.94 13.50
N PHE A 56 -27.09 -30.16 12.80
CA PHE A 56 -26.88 -28.76 13.16
C PHE A 56 -28.07 -27.89 12.76
N ARG A 57 -28.71 -28.17 11.62
CA ARG A 57 -29.96 -27.53 11.22
C ARG A 57 -31.09 -27.85 12.18
N GLU A 58 -31.21 -29.12 12.60
CA GLU A 58 -32.17 -29.52 13.64
C GLU A 58 -31.99 -28.71 14.92
N LEU A 59 -30.75 -28.57 15.41
CA LEU A 59 -30.44 -27.71 16.55
C LEU A 59 -30.93 -26.26 16.35
N LEU A 60 -30.70 -25.68 15.16
CA LEU A 60 -31.15 -24.32 14.87
C LEU A 60 -32.67 -24.20 14.81
N TYR A 61 -33.36 -25.20 14.27
CA TYR A 61 -34.83 -25.23 14.22
C TYR A 61 -35.44 -25.39 15.62
N GLN A 62 -34.86 -26.23 16.48
CA GLN A 62 -35.27 -26.35 17.89
C GLN A 62 -35.10 -25.03 18.66
N LEU A 63 -34.07 -24.25 18.33
CA LEU A 63 -33.86 -22.93 18.93
C LEU A 63 -34.77 -21.84 18.33
N ARG A 64 -35.04 -21.92 17.01
CA ARG A 64 -35.86 -20.94 16.29
C ARG A 64 -36.48 -21.55 15.03
N PRO A 65 -37.73 -22.05 15.09
CA PRO A 65 -38.35 -22.80 13.99
C PRO A 65 -38.47 -22.04 12.66
N ASN A 66 -38.85 -20.75 12.70
CA ASN A 66 -39.05 -19.93 11.49
C ASN A 66 -37.77 -19.30 10.93
N TYR A 67 -36.60 -19.66 11.45
CA TYR A 67 -35.33 -19.19 10.91
C TYR A 67 -34.84 -20.17 9.86
N ASP A 68 -34.69 -19.72 8.62
CA ASP A 68 -34.05 -20.50 7.55
C ASP A 68 -32.53 -20.30 7.60
N PRO A 69 -31.73 -21.30 8.03
CA PRO A 69 -30.30 -21.15 8.15
C PRO A 69 -29.63 -20.94 6.78
N PRO A 70 -28.59 -20.12 6.69
CA PRO A 70 -27.87 -19.90 5.43
C PRO A 70 -27.23 -21.20 4.94
N SER A 71 -27.17 -21.39 3.63
CA SER A 71 -26.33 -22.44 3.04
C SER A 71 -24.85 -22.18 3.30
N ARG A 72 -24.00 -23.21 3.22
CA ARG A 72 -22.54 -23.05 3.28
C ARG A 72 -22.03 -21.99 2.29
N LYS A 73 -22.63 -21.92 1.09
CA LYS A 73 -22.28 -20.92 0.08
C LYS A 73 -22.62 -19.50 0.57
N LYS A 74 -23.85 -19.28 1.05
CA LYS A 74 -24.26 -17.98 1.61
C LYS A 74 -23.40 -17.58 2.82
N LEU A 75 -23.05 -18.55 3.68
CA LEU A 75 -22.21 -18.32 4.85
C LEU A 75 -20.77 -17.90 4.46
N SER A 76 -20.15 -18.63 3.54
CA SER A 76 -18.73 -18.43 3.16
C SER A 76 -18.49 -17.30 2.14
N GLU A 77 -19.41 -17.04 1.22
CA GLU A 77 -19.23 -16.05 0.15
C GLU A 77 -19.93 -14.72 0.44
N ASN A 78 -21.04 -14.72 1.18
CA ASN A 78 -21.78 -13.49 1.46
C ASN A 78 -21.57 -13.01 2.90
N LEU A 79 -21.99 -13.81 3.89
CA LEU A 79 -21.98 -13.39 5.30
C LEU A 79 -20.55 -13.16 5.80
N LEU A 80 -19.59 -14.01 5.40
CA LEU A 80 -18.18 -13.82 5.71
C LEU A 80 -17.65 -12.49 5.14
N ASN A 81 -17.90 -12.22 3.86
CA ASN A 81 -17.43 -10.99 3.20
C ASN A 81 -18.06 -9.72 3.82
N GLN A 82 -19.33 -9.79 4.22
CA GLN A 82 -20.01 -8.70 4.94
C GLN A 82 -19.37 -8.46 6.31
N GLU A 83 -19.07 -9.50 7.08
CA GLU A 83 -18.45 -9.34 8.39
C GLU A 83 -16.99 -8.89 8.27
N ILE A 84 -16.22 -9.38 7.28
CA ILE A 84 -14.88 -8.86 6.95
C ILE A 84 -14.95 -7.36 6.65
N SER A 85 -15.90 -6.93 5.82
CA SER A 85 -16.08 -5.52 5.47
C SER A 85 -16.39 -4.66 6.71
N ARG A 86 -17.29 -5.13 7.58
CA ARG A 86 -17.62 -4.44 8.84
C ARG A 86 -16.41 -4.33 9.77
N VAL A 87 -15.66 -5.42 9.95
CA VAL A 87 -14.44 -5.43 10.77
C VAL A 87 -13.40 -4.48 10.18
N ASN A 88 -13.18 -4.50 8.87
CA ASN A 88 -12.25 -3.60 8.20
C ASN A 88 -12.63 -2.12 8.38
N ILE A 89 -13.92 -1.78 8.29
CA ILE A 89 -14.40 -0.41 8.55
C ILE A 89 -14.14 -0.01 10.00
N ALA A 90 -14.43 -0.88 10.97
CA ALA A 90 -14.19 -0.62 12.37
C ALA A 90 -12.69 -0.43 12.67
N VAL A 91 -11.83 -1.30 12.13
CA VAL A 91 -10.37 -1.21 12.25
C VAL A 91 -9.86 0.08 11.63
N LYS A 92 -10.27 0.44 10.40
CA LYS A 92 -9.85 1.70 9.77
C LYS A 92 -10.22 2.92 10.61
N LYS A 93 -11.43 2.96 11.17
CA LYS A 93 -11.87 4.05 12.04
C LYS A 93 -11.02 4.13 13.31
N GLU A 94 -10.65 2.99 13.89
CA GLU A 94 -9.77 2.96 15.06
C GLU A 94 -8.35 3.44 14.72
N LEU A 95 -7.83 3.07 13.55
CA LEU A 95 -6.53 3.53 13.04
C LEU A 95 -6.53 5.04 12.77
N GLU A 96 -7.59 5.59 12.16
CA GLU A 96 -7.73 7.02 11.86
C GLU A 96 -7.83 7.89 13.12
N LEU A 97 -8.44 7.37 14.20
CA LEU A 97 -8.55 8.07 15.49
C LEU A 97 -7.31 7.91 16.38
N SER A 98 -6.40 6.99 16.04
CA SER A 98 -5.22 6.72 16.85
C SER A 98 -4.06 7.63 16.43
N GLU A 99 -3.59 8.47 17.34
CA GLU A 99 -2.36 9.25 17.11
C GLU A 99 -1.11 8.37 17.09
N ASN A 100 -1.05 7.39 18.01
CA ASN A 100 0.05 6.45 18.13
C ASN A 100 -0.49 5.03 18.33
N LEU A 101 0.07 4.08 17.59
CA LEU A 101 -0.20 2.65 17.75
C LEU A 101 1.00 2.00 18.42
N THR A 102 0.78 1.35 19.55
CA THR A 102 1.81 0.67 20.32
C THR A 102 1.56 -0.83 20.34
N LEU A 103 2.62 -1.61 20.57
CA LEU A 103 2.53 -3.07 20.70
C LEU A 103 1.55 -3.46 21.83
N GLU A 104 1.55 -2.73 22.94
CA GLU A 104 0.64 -2.96 24.07
C GLU A 104 -0.83 -2.74 23.69
N LYS A 105 -1.15 -1.72 22.88
CA LYS A 105 -2.53 -1.40 22.50
C LYS A 105 -3.16 -2.49 21.62
N ILE A 106 -2.41 -3.03 20.67
CA ILE A 106 -2.89 -4.03 19.71
C ILE A 106 -2.67 -5.47 20.20
N SER A 107 -1.70 -5.64 21.10
CA SER A 107 -1.12 -6.88 21.61
C SER A 107 -0.01 -7.48 20.73
N ALA A 108 1.13 -7.79 21.35
CA ALA A 108 2.37 -8.16 20.67
C ALA A 108 2.28 -9.48 19.89
N GLU A 109 1.43 -10.42 20.31
CA GLU A 109 1.23 -11.71 19.62
C GLU A 109 0.60 -11.59 18.23
N LYS A 110 0.07 -10.41 17.89
CA LYS A 110 -0.47 -10.10 16.56
C LYS A 110 0.58 -9.57 15.59
N PHE A 111 1.81 -9.33 16.05
CA PHE A 111 2.90 -8.84 15.22
C PHE A 111 3.87 -9.97 14.87
N SER A 112 4.32 -9.99 13.63
CA SER A 112 5.29 -10.98 13.14
C SER A 112 6.72 -10.42 13.03
N ALA A 113 6.86 -9.12 12.80
CA ALA A 113 8.15 -8.48 12.59
C ALA A 113 8.10 -6.98 12.93
N VAL A 114 9.27 -6.45 13.29
CA VAL A 114 9.54 -5.01 13.35
C VAL A 114 10.58 -4.68 12.28
N VAL A 115 10.25 -3.71 11.41
CA VAL A 115 11.11 -3.30 10.29
C VAL A 115 11.42 -1.81 10.43
N THR A 116 12.69 -1.45 10.62
CA THR A 116 13.12 -0.04 10.61
C THR A 116 14.47 0.11 9.89
N ASP A 117 14.91 1.35 9.66
CA ASP A 117 16.23 1.61 9.05
C ASP A 117 17.39 1.19 9.98
N ASN A 118 18.64 1.37 9.53
CA ASN A 118 19.79 0.92 10.32
C ASN A 118 20.38 2.01 11.26
N ALA A 119 19.63 3.07 11.59
CA ALA A 119 20.10 4.06 12.55
C ALA A 119 20.25 3.45 13.95
N ALA A 120 21.23 3.93 14.73
CA ALA A 120 21.61 3.30 15.99
C ALA A 120 20.45 3.18 17.00
N ASN A 121 19.65 4.25 17.16
CA ASN A 121 18.55 4.29 18.11
C ASN A 121 17.45 3.28 17.76
N VAL A 122 17.04 3.22 16.49
CA VAL A 122 15.99 2.30 16.06
C VAL A 122 16.48 0.85 15.99
N ARG A 123 17.78 0.65 15.73
CA ARG A 123 18.40 -0.67 15.85
C ARG A 123 18.31 -1.19 17.28
N LEU A 124 18.71 -0.37 18.26
CA LEU A 124 18.58 -0.72 19.68
C LEU A 124 17.12 -0.97 20.06
N ALA A 125 16.19 -0.13 19.58
CA ALA A 125 14.77 -0.35 19.82
C ALA A 125 14.27 -1.70 19.29
N ARG A 126 14.65 -2.10 18.06
CA ARG A 126 14.31 -3.44 17.52
C ARG A 126 14.93 -4.56 18.34
N GLU A 127 16.17 -4.40 18.78
CA GLU A 127 16.87 -5.38 19.63
C GLU A 127 16.11 -5.58 20.96
N LEU A 128 15.71 -4.49 21.62
CA LEU A 128 14.90 -4.53 22.84
C LEU A 128 13.53 -5.19 22.61
N VAL A 129 12.84 -4.83 21.51
CA VAL A 129 11.54 -5.42 21.17
C VAL A 129 11.65 -6.94 20.96
N THR A 130 12.66 -7.42 20.24
CA THR A 130 12.82 -8.87 20.03
C THR A 130 13.28 -9.61 21.29
N GLN A 131 14.01 -8.94 22.20
CA GLN A 131 14.36 -9.52 23.51
C GLN A 131 13.11 -9.71 24.37
N GLU A 132 12.22 -8.73 24.41
CA GLU A 132 10.96 -8.79 25.18
C GLU A 132 9.93 -9.70 24.51
N TYR A 133 9.87 -9.69 23.18
CA TYR A 133 8.93 -10.46 22.37
C TYR A 133 9.67 -11.34 21.34
N PRO A 134 10.16 -12.54 21.74
CA PRO A 134 10.97 -13.40 20.88
C PRO A 134 10.33 -13.86 19.57
N LYS A 135 9.00 -13.77 19.46
CA LYS A 135 8.23 -14.09 18.24
C LYS A 135 8.28 -12.98 17.19
N ILE A 136 8.63 -11.75 17.58
CA ILE A 136 8.72 -10.59 16.66
C ILE A 136 10.11 -10.58 16.03
N LEU A 137 10.15 -10.80 14.72
CA LEU A 137 11.38 -10.79 13.94
C LEU A 137 12.00 -9.39 13.87
N ASN A 138 13.31 -9.31 14.12
CA ASN A 138 14.09 -8.09 13.94
C ASN A 138 14.56 -7.98 12.48
N LEU A 139 13.92 -7.13 11.69
CA LEU A 139 14.24 -6.95 10.28
C LEU A 139 14.77 -5.54 9.99
N ARG A 140 15.76 -5.48 9.11
CA ARG A 140 16.27 -4.21 8.57
C ARG A 140 15.49 -3.82 7.32
N CYS A 141 15.26 -2.53 7.13
CA CYS A 141 14.66 -2.01 5.90
C CYS A 141 15.57 -2.27 4.69
N ILE A 142 15.15 -3.15 3.78
CA ILE A 142 15.91 -3.49 2.57
C ILE A 142 15.93 -2.32 1.57
N ALA A 143 14.85 -1.55 1.45
CA ALA A 143 14.84 -0.33 0.64
C ALA A 143 15.94 0.66 1.09
N HIS A 144 16.10 0.83 2.41
CA HIS A 144 17.20 1.63 2.96
C HIS A 144 18.57 1.02 2.64
N PHE A 145 18.72 -0.31 2.76
CA PHE A 145 19.97 -1.01 2.43
C PHE A 145 20.38 -0.82 0.97
N ILE A 146 19.46 -1.03 0.02
CA ILE A 146 19.72 -0.82 -1.42
C ILE A 146 20.10 0.64 -1.67
N ASN A 147 19.48 1.59 -0.99
CA ASN A 147 19.85 3.00 -1.10
C ASN A 147 21.28 3.31 -0.61
N VAL A 148 21.86 2.52 0.29
CA VAL A 148 23.28 2.67 0.66
C VAL A 148 24.21 2.42 -0.54
N ILE A 149 23.80 1.57 -1.50
CA ILE A 149 24.53 1.36 -2.76
C ILE A 149 24.60 2.68 -3.54
N THR A 150 23.48 3.42 -3.63
CA THR A 150 23.43 4.74 -4.25
C THR A 150 24.40 5.73 -3.58
N LYS A 151 24.53 5.68 -2.24
CA LYS A 151 25.52 6.51 -1.52
C LYS A 151 26.96 6.13 -1.89
N SER A 152 27.26 4.85 -1.99
CA SER A 152 28.59 4.38 -2.41
C SER A 152 28.94 4.86 -3.82
N ILE A 153 27.95 4.91 -4.73
CA ILE A 153 28.11 5.51 -6.06
C ILE A 153 28.39 7.02 -5.96
N LEU A 154 27.77 7.74 -5.03
CA LEU A 154 28.05 9.18 -4.82
C LEU A 154 29.49 9.47 -4.43
N ASP A 155 30.09 8.58 -3.66
CA ASP A 155 31.46 8.73 -3.18
C ASP A 155 32.48 8.45 -4.29
N HIS A 156 32.05 7.87 -5.42
CA HIS A 156 32.89 7.70 -6.58
C HIS A 156 33.10 9.03 -7.33
N SER A 157 34.35 9.49 -7.39
CA SER A 157 34.72 10.81 -7.94
C SER A 157 34.18 11.11 -9.34
N ILE A 158 34.10 10.10 -10.22
CA ILE A 158 33.53 10.26 -11.56
C ILE A 158 32.03 10.56 -11.49
N ALA A 159 31.28 9.82 -10.67
CA ALA A 159 29.84 10.01 -10.52
C ALA A 159 29.54 11.38 -9.91
N THR A 160 30.32 11.80 -8.90
CA THR A 160 30.21 13.14 -8.30
C THR A 160 30.37 14.25 -9.34
N LYS A 161 31.39 14.14 -10.21
CA LYS A 161 31.65 15.11 -11.29
C LYS A 161 30.52 15.15 -12.31
N ILE A 162 30.02 13.98 -12.72
CA ILE A 162 28.88 13.87 -13.66
C ILE A 162 27.64 14.54 -13.06
N LEU A 163 27.31 14.23 -11.81
CA LEU A 163 26.12 14.77 -11.13
C LEU A 163 26.23 16.28 -10.90
N ALA A 164 27.42 16.78 -10.56
CA ALA A 164 27.67 18.22 -10.47
C ALA A 164 27.40 18.92 -11.81
N ALA A 165 27.89 18.35 -12.92
CA ALA A 165 27.63 18.86 -14.27
C ALA A 165 26.12 18.84 -14.63
N CYS A 166 25.42 17.73 -14.36
CA CYS A 166 23.96 17.63 -14.54
C CYS A 166 23.23 18.72 -13.75
N ASN A 167 23.60 18.93 -12.48
CA ASN A 167 23.01 19.97 -11.64
C ASN A 167 23.30 21.38 -12.14
N THR A 168 24.50 21.66 -12.64
CA THR A 168 24.84 22.96 -13.22
C THR A 168 23.97 23.26 -14.44
N ILE A 169 23.76 22.27 -15.33
CA ILE A 169 22.85 22.41 -16.48
C ILE A 169 21.41 22.62 -16.00
N ALA A 170 20.90 21.74 -15.15
CA ALA A 170 19.52 21.80 -14.68
C ALA A 170 19.21 23.11 -13.95
N LYS A 171 20.13 23.61 -13.11
CA LYS A 171 19.99 24.91 -12.44
C LYS A 171 19.94 26.05 -13.46
N PHE A 172 20.84 26.08 -14.43
CA PHE A 172 20.83 27.13 -15.46
C PHE A 172 19.49 27.21 -16.19
N PHE A 173 18.98 26.08 -16.70
CA PHE A 173 17.71 26.02 -17.43
C PHE A 173 16.47 26.19 -16.55
N LYS A 174 16.61 26.07 -15.22
CA LYS A 174 15.52 26.36 -14.28
C LYS A 174 15.49 27.85 -13.89
N THR A 175 16.65 28.49 -13.80
CA THR A 175 16.76 29.91 -13.41
C THR A 175 16.61 30.86 -14.60
N SER A 176 17.10 30.48 -15.79
CA SER A 176 16.94 31.29 -16.99
C SER A 176 15.54 31.10 -17.57
N HIS A 177 14.66 32.10 -17.45
CA HIS A 177 13.32 32.05 -18.05
C HIS A 177 13.38 31.80 -19.57
N ILE A 178 14.28 32.48 -20.27
CA ILE A 178 14.47 32.32 -21.72
C ILE A 178 14.95 30.89 -22.02
N GLY A 179 15.98 30.41 -21.31
CA GLY A 179 16.52 29.06 -21.50
C GLY A 179 15.46 27.98 -21.22
N HIS A 180 14.69 28.16 -20.14
CA HIS A 180 13.60 27.27 -19.77
C HIS A 180 12.56 27.15 -20.89
N ASN A 181 12.09 28.29 -21.39
CA ASN A 181 11.05 28.35 -22.42
C ASN A 181 11.53 27.70 -23.72
N LEU A 182 12.75 28.03 -24.18
CA LEU A 182 13.34 27.44 -25.38
C LEU A 182 13.49 25.93 -25.26
N LEU A 183 13.97 25.44 -24.12
CA LEU A 183 14.15 24.02 -23.89
C LEU A 183 12.80 23.28 -23.83
N SER A 184 11.79 23.91 -23.22
CA SER A 184 10.42 23.37 -23.14
C SER A 184 9.76 23.31 -24.51
N GLU A 185 9.93 24.35 -25.34
CA GLU A 185 9.43 24.40 -26.70
C GLU A 185 10.10 23.34 -27.60
N CYS A 186 11.44 23.24 -27.56
CA CYS A 186 12.16 22.19 -28.29
C CYS A 186 11.71 20.79 -27.84
N ALA A 187 11.52 20.57 -26.53
CA ALA A 187 11.03 19.30 -26.02
C ALA A 187 9.60 18.97 -26.49
N LYS A 188 8.72 19.97 -26.60
CA LYS A 188 7.37 19.80 -27.17
C LYS A 188 7.43 19.45 -28.65
N ASN A 189 8.21 20.19 -29.44
CA ASN A 189 8.35 19.98 -30.88
C ASN A 189 8.97 18.61 -31.21
N LEU A 190 9.85 18.11 -30.34
CA LEU A 190 10.46 16.77 -30.44
C LEU A 190 9.63 15.66 -29.77
N GLU A 191 8.43 15.97 -29.28
CA GLU A 191 7.51 15.06 -28.58
C GLU A 191 8.13 14.32 -27.38
N ILE A 192 9.06 14.98 -26.67
CA ILE A 192 9.74 14.41 -25.51
C ILE A 192 8.79 14.41 -24.29
N LYS A 193 8.34 13.22 -23.89
CA LYS A 193 7.49 13.02 -22.71
C LYS A 193 8.32 12.93 -21.42
N GLY A 194 7.69 13.07 -20.24
CA GLY A 194 8.34 12.87 -18.94
C GLY A 194 8.90 14.14 -18.26
N GLY A 195 8.47 15.32 -18.70
CA GLY A 195 8.79 16.61 -18.08
C GLY A 195 10.19 17.14 -18.41
N GLY A 196 10.59 18.21 -17.73
CA GLY A 196 11.89 18.87 -17.93
C GLY A 196 13.06 18.26 -17.15
N LEU A 197 14.17 19.00 -17.14
CA LEU A 197 15.38 18.65 -16.38
C LEU A 197 15.11 18.56 -14.88
N LYS A 198 15.82 17.65 -14.20
CA LYS A 198 15.69 17.40 -12.76
C LYS A 198 17.02 17.69 -12.05
N CYS A 199 16.93 18.24 -10.85
CA CYS A 199 18.08 18.44 -9.99
C CYS A 199 18.25 17.22 -9.07
N PHE A 200 19.50 16.81 -8.86
CA PHE A 200 19.87 15.83 -7.87
C PHE A 200 19.81 16.44 -6.45
N ILE A 201 19.15 15.75 -5.53
CA ILE A 201 19.00 16.10 -4.12
C ILE A 201 19.57 14.95 -3.29
N LYS A 202 20.66 15.20 -2.55
CA LYS A 202 21.39 14.15 -1.79
C LYS A 202 20.51 13.36 -0.83
N THR A 203 19.46 13.98 -0.27
CA THR A 203 18.55 13.36 0.69
C THR A 203 17.42 12.55 0.04
N ARG A 204 17.22 12.63 -1.29
CA ARG A 204 16.17 11.88 -2.02
C ARG A 204 16.77 10.83 -2.93
N TRP A 205 16.50 9.56 -2.63
CA TRP A 205 17.23 8.41 -3.15
C TRP A 205 17.09 8.21 -4.66
N THR A 206 15.88 8.42 -5.20
CA THR A 206 15.61 8.30 -6.64
C THR A 206 16.10 9.50 -7.46
N SER A 207 16.42 10.62 -6.82
CA SER A 207 16.72 11.88 -7.52
C SER A 207 18.00 11.84 -8.36
N MET A 208 18.93 10.92 -8.05
CA MET A 208 20.15 10.75 -8.83
C MET A 208 19.86 10.18 -10.21
N TYR A 209 19.05 9.12 -10.27
CA TYR A 209 18.56 8.58 -11.52
C TYR A 209 17.75 9.64 -12.26
N GLU A 210 16.83 10.34 -11.58
CA GLU A 210 15.99 11.36 -12.24
C GLU A 210 16.83 12.48 -12.86
N ALA A 211 17.87 12.95 -12.17
CA ALA A 211 18.76 13.98 -12.69
C ALA A 211 19.52 13.51 -13.94
N THR A 212 20.17 12.35 -13.87
CA THR A 212 20.94 11.78 -14.98
C THR A 212 20.06 11.41 -16.17
N TYR A 213 18.95 10.70 -15.92
CA TYR A 213 18.01 10.29 -16.95
C TYR A 213 17.31 11.48 -17.61
N SER A 214 17.02 12.56 -16.87
CA SER A 214 16.47 13.77 -17.48
C SER A 214 17.40 14.41 -18.50
N ILE A 215 18.72 14.36 -18.29
CA ILE A 215 19.72 14.84 -19.27
C ILE A 215 19.77 13.92 -20.49
N VAL A 216 19.79 12.59 -20.30
CA VAL A 216 19.75 11.61 -21.40
C VAL A 216 18.52 11.84 -22.27
N ARG A 217 17.35 11.97 -21.64
CA ARG A 217 16.07 12.17 -22.31
C ARG A 217 16.01 13.48 -23.07
N MET A 218 16.52 14.55 -22.46
CA MET A 218 16.49 15.91 -23.02
C MET A 218 17.65 16.19 -23.99
N LYS A 219 18.53 15.21 -24.28
CA LYS A 219 19.73 15.38 -25.11
C LYS A 219 19.42 16.09 -26.43
N ARG A 220 18.46 15.58 -27.20
CA ARG A 220 18.10 16.15 -28.51
C ARG A 220 17.64 17.61 -28.41
N ALA A 221 16.82 17.92 -27.40
CA ALA A 221 16.36 19.28 -27.16
C ALA A 221 17.50 20.21 -26.71
N LEU A 222 18.43 19.72 -25.87
CA LEU A 222 19.62 20.47 -25.45
C LEU A 222 20.54 20.78 -26.65
N GLU A 223 20.73 19.81 -27.55
CA GLU A 223 21.51 19.98 -28.79
C GLU A 223 20.85 20.97 -29.74
N GLU A 224 19.52 20.93 -29.87
CA GLU A 224 18.76 21.85 -30.71
C GLU A 224 18.85 23.29 -30.20
N VAL A 225 18.71 23.50 -28.89
CA VAL A 225 18.89 24.83 -28.27
C VAL A 225 20.34 25.32 -28.45
N MET A 226 21.33 24.44 -28.27
CA MET A 226 22.74 24.78 -28.49
C MET A 226 23.06 25.15 -29.94
N THR A 227 22.33 24.58 -30.90
CA THR A 227 22.51 24.81 -32.34
C THR A 227 21.80 26.07 -32.81
N LYS A 228 20.53 26.26 -32.42
CA LYS A 228 19.69 27.37 -32.88
C LYS A 228 19.87 28.66 -32.07
N HIS A 229 20.19 28.54 -30.78
CA HIS A 229 20.24 29.68 -29.84
C HIS A 229 21.46 29.66 -28.91
N PRO A 230 22.70 29.48 -29.42
CA PRO A 230 23.89 29.41 -28.57
C PRO A 230 24.09 30.68 -27.73
N GLU A 231 23.72 31.85 -28.22
CA GLU A 231 23.82 33.14 -27.52
C GLU A 231 22.96 33.22 -26.26
N LYS A 232 21.84 32.49 -26.20
CA LYS A 232 20.93 32.47 -25.04
C LYS A 232 21.45 31.63 -23.88
N ILE A 233 22.43 30.76 -24.13
CA ILE A 233 23.11 30.00 -23.06
C ILE A 233 24.27 30.86 -22.53
N THR A 234 23.95 31.80 -21.64
CA THR A 234 24.93 32.78 -21.14
C THR A 234 26.03 32.17 -20.28
N ASN A 235 25.77 31.01 -19.66
CA ASN A 235 26.76 30.34 -18.82
C ASN A 235 27.80 29.56 -19.67
N ALA A 236 29.05 30.04 -19.67
CA ALA A 236 30.16 29.44 -20.42
C ALA A 236 30.49 28.00 -19.98
N VAL A 237 30.32 27.67 -18.69
CA VAL A 237 30.53 26.32 -18.18
C VAL A 237 29.47 25.37 -18.74
N VAL A 238 28.21 25.78 -18.74
CA VAL A 238 27.10 25.00 -19.34
C VAL A 238 27.36 24.75 -20.83
N LYS A 239 27.72 25.80 -21.58
CA LYS A 239 28.13 25.66 -23.00
C LYS A 239 29.24 24.64 -23.20
N LYS A 240 30.29 24.68 -22.36
CA LYS A 240 31.43 23.77 -22.45
C LYS A 240 31.03 22.32 -22.14
N ILE A 241 30.10 22.10 -21.22
CA ILE A 241 29.62 20.75 -20.90
C ILE A 241 28.75 20.21 -22.05
N LEU A 242 27.78 20.99 -22.54
CA LEU A 242 26.82 20.55 -23.56
C LEU A 242 27.48 20.23 -24.92
N LYS A 243 28.66 20.77 -25.21
CA LYS A 243 29.43 20.44 -26.43
C LYS A 243 30.17 19.10 -26.38
N LYS A 244 30.32 18.50 -25.20
CA LYS A 244 31.15 17.30 -25.03
C LYS A 244 30.29 16.04 -25.21
N GLN A 245 30.50 15.31 -26.31
CA GLN A 245 29.85 14.02 -26.50
C GLN A 245 30.17 13.03 -25.34
N LEU A 246 31.42 13.01 -24.88
CA LEU A 246 31.86 12.21 -23.75
C LEU A 246 31.01 12.42 -22.48
N PHE A 247 30.52 13.64 -22.24
CA PHE A 247 29.64 13.91 -21.09
C PHE A 247 28.32 13.15 -21.22
N TYR A 248 27.68 13.18 -22.39
CA TYR A 248 26.42 12.44 -22.61
C TYR A 248 26.62 10.93 -22.50
N ASP A 249 27.73 10.41 -23.00
CA ASP A 249 28.04 8.97 -22.91
C ASP A 249 28.23 8.55 -21.45
N GLN A 250 28.96 9.34 -20.66
CA GLN A 250 29.15 9.12 -19.23
C GLN A 250 27.85 9.21 -18.43
N VAL A 251 27.01 10.22 -18.71
CA VAL A 251 25.69 10.38 -18.08
C VAL A 251 24.79 9.20 -18.41
N ASN A 252 24.79 8.73 -19.66
CA ASN A 252 23.99 7.58 -20.08
C ASN A 252 24.43 6.29 -19.39
N THR A 253 25.74 6.06 -19.28
CA THR A 253 26.29 4.92 -18.54
C THR A 253 25.88 4.96 -17.08
N LEU A 254 26.00 6.12 -16.43
CA LEU A 254 25.57 6.30 -15.04
C LEU A 254 24.05 6.09 -14.88
N ALA A 255 23.23 6.64 -15.78
CA ALA A 255 21.77 6.45 -15.75
C ALA A 255 21.38 4.97 -15.89
N LYS A 256 22.06 4.22 -16.76
CA LYS A 256 21.85 2.76 -16.92
C LYS A 256 22.21 1.99 -15.65
N LEU A 257 23.30 2.36 -14.98
CA LEU A 257 23.72 1.75 -13.71
C LEU A 257 22.70 2.04 -12.59
N LEU A 258 22.15 3.26 -12.54
CA LEU A 258 21.21 3.68 -11.50
C LEU A 258 19.79 3.17 -11.70
N ARG A 259 19.40 2.84 -12.94
CA ARG A 259 18.06 2.37 -13.28
C ARG A 259 17.61 1.14 -12.46
N PRO A 260 18.38 0.02 -12.39
CA PRO A 260 17.96 -1.13 -11.61
C PRO A 260 17.82 -0.80 -10.12
N ILE A 261 18.70 0.05 -9.58
CA ILE A 261 18.65 0.47 -8.16
C ILE A 261 17.38 1.26 -7.87
N LYS A 262 17.04 2.24 -8.72
CA LYS A 262 15.77 2.99 -8.61
C LYS A 262 14.58 2.04 -8.64
N ASN A 263 14.55 1.13 -9.61
CA ASN A 263 13.42 0.21 -9.78
C ASN A 263 13.26 -0.69 -8.56
N ALA A 264 14.35 -1.23 -8.03
CA ALA A 264 14.31 -2.06 -6.81
C ALA A 264 13.77 -1.27 -5.60
N ILE A 265 14.22 -0.02 -5.40
CA ILE A 265 13.70 0.84 -4.33
C ILE A 265 12.19 1.07 -4.49
N LEU A 266 11.74 1.46 -5.69
CA LEU A 266 10.32 1.71 -5.96
C LEU A 266 9.45 0.46 -5.81
N MET A 267 9.98 -0.72 -6.15
CA MET A 267 9.29 -1.99 -5.94
C MET A 267 9.12 -2.27 -4.44
N LEU A 268 10.17 -2.08 -3.65
CA LEU A 268 10.15 -2.32 -2.19
C LEU A 268 9.36 -1.27 -1.40
N GLU A 269 9.20 -0.06 -1.94
CA GLU A 269 8.35 0.99 -1.37
C GLU A 269 6.87 0.85 -1.75
N GLY A 270 6.54 -0.10 -2.65
CA GLY A 270 5.17 -0.35 -3.07
C GLY A 270 4.28 -0.86 -1.94
N ASP A 271 3.00 -0.50 -1.97
CA ASP A 271 1.98 -0.94 -1.01
C ASP A 271 1.69 -2.45 -1.08
N GLN A 272 2.02 -3.08 -2.20
CA GLN A 272 1.90 -4.52 -2.42
C GLN A 272 3.19 -5.30 -2.14
N ALA A 273 4.29 -4.63 -1.77
CA ALA A 273 5.55 -5.28 -1.49
C ALA A 273 5.45 -6.12 -0.21
N ASN A 274 5.94 -7.35 -0.27
CA ASN A 274 6.00 -8.25 0.88
C ASN A 274 7.44 -8.72 1.13
N LEU A 275 7.65 -9.50 2.19
CA LEU A 275 8.99 -9.96 2.58
C LEU A 275 9.65 -10.86 1.51
N ALA A 276 8.88 -11.60 0.71
CA ALA A 276 9.45 -12.41 -0.37
C ALA A 276 10.14 -11.51 -1.41
N ASP A 277 9.53 -10.38 -1.79
CA ASP A 277 10.10 -9.44 -2.76
C ASP A 277 11.45 -8.83 -2.28
N ALA A 278 11.71 -8.87 -0.98
CA ALA A 278 12.89 -8.30 -0.36
C ALA A 278 14.00 -9.33 -0.07
N PHE A 279 13.67 -10.62 0.08
CA PHE A 279 14.58 -11.64 0.61
C PHE A 279 14.70 -12.93 -0.22
N ILE A 280 13.86 -13.14 -1.25
CA ILE A 280 13.83 -14.33 -2.12
C ILE A 280 14.13 -13.91 -3.56
#